data_AF-A0A1H8TUZ2-F1
#
_entry.id   AF-A0A1H8TUZ2-F1
#
_cell.length_a   1.000
_cell.length_b   1.000
_cell.length_c   1.000
_cell.angle_alpha   90.00
_cell.angle_beta   90.00
_cell.angle_gamma   90.00
#
_symmetry.space_group_name_H-M   'P 1'
#
loop_
_entity.id
_entity.type
_entity.pdbx_description
1 polymer ?
#
loop_
_entity_poly.entity_id
_entity_poly.type
_entity_poly.pdbx_seq_one_letter_code
_entity_poly.pdbx_strand_id
1 'polypeptide(L)'
;MGRPVRPRGSLDEVGTTACSEIDAACYVRPSVETVARLWDSHGWEACVERWAWLGRSAIERMAADGRRVLRARAGEAPTRNVRRKTTVEQEEAICAMAMAQGVHRASMAHGLRSTFVYRLLRERGVTEMPRLSTEERLRLNTASMAAARAARWANHFNSERTAA
;
A
#
# COMPACT_ATOMS: atom_id res chain seq x y z
N MET A 1 -17.86 -46.80 11.09
CA MET A 1 -16.43 -46.61 10.70
C MET A 1 -16.06 -45.14 10.89
N GLY A 2 -15.64 -44.76 12.11
CA GLY A 2 -15.26 -43.38 12.43
C GLY A 2 -13.86 -43.05 11.91
N ARG A 3 -13.69 -41.92 11.21
CA ARG A 3 -12.38 -41.45 10.74
C ARG A 3 -11.48 -41.12 11.95
N PRO A 4 -10.20 -41.51 11.97
CA PRO A 4 -9.28 -41.12 13.02
C PRO A 4 -9.06 -39.60 12.96
N VAL A 5 -9.42 -38.92 14.06
CA VAL A 5 -9.12 -37.50 14.27
C VAL A 5 -7.62 -37.39 14.51
N ARG A 6 -6.89 -36.74 13.60
CA ARG A 6 -5.46 -36.44 13.83
C ARG A 6 -5.37 -35.52 15.06
N PRO A 7 -4.47 -35.79 16.02
CA PRO A 7 -4.27 -34.88 17.15
C PRO A 7 -3.82 -33.52 16.60
N ARG A 8 -4.54 -32.46 16.99
CA ARG A 8 -4.08 -31.08 16.76
C ARG A 8 -2.80 -30.91 17.56
N GLY A 9 -1.75 -30.41 16.90
CA GLY A 9 -0.49 -30.07 17.57
C GLY A 9 -0.76 -29.20 18.81
N SER A 10 -0.01 -29.43 19.87
CA SER A 10 -0.11 -28.65 21.11
C SER A 10 0.22 -27.19 20.80
N LEU A 11 -0.74 -26.31 21.06
CA LEU A 11 -0.52 -24.88 21.10
C LEU A 11 0.31 -24.56 22.35
N ASP A 12 1.20 -23.59 22.24
CA ASP A 12 1.82 -22.92 23.39
C ASP A 12 0.77 -22.09 24.16
N GLU A 13 1.13 -21.58 25.34
CA GLU A 13 0.22 -20.90 26.28
C GLU A 13 -0.54 -19.69 25.68
N VAL A 14 -0.14 -19.21 24.50
CA VAL A 14 -0.72 -18.05 23.81
C VAL A 14 -1.47 -18.44 22.52
N GLY A 15 -1.59 -19.73 22.19
CA GLY A 15 -2.40 -20.19 21.06
C GLY A 15 -1.80 -19.91 19.68
N THR A 16 -0.47 -19.75 19.56
CA THR A 16 0.19 -19.42 18.30
C THR A 16 1.08 -20.59 17.87
N THR A 17 0.83 -21.17 16.69
CA THR A 17 1.77 -22.14 16.13
C THR A 17 3.12 -21.44 15.92
N ALA A 18 4.10 -21.73 16.76
CA ALA A 18 5.45 -21.21 16.59
C ALA A 18 6.01 -21.70 15.24
N CYS A 19 6.01 -20.84 14.22
CA CYS A 19 6.91 -21.02 13.09
C CYS A 19 8.32 -21.06 13.67
N SER A 20 9.07 -22.12 13.39
CA SER A 20 10.45 -22.20 13.87
C SER A 20 11.23 -20.97 13.41
N GLU A 21 12.24 -20.53 14.16
CA GLU A 21 13.09 -19.40 13.76
C GLU A 21 13.71 -19.62 12.35
N ILE A 22 13.91 -20.89 11.98
CA ILE A 22 14.35 -21.33 10.65
C ILE A 22 13.29 -21.02 9.59
N ASP A 23 12.01 -21.35 9.83
CA ASP A 23 10.93 -21.03 8.89
C ASP A 23 10.79 -19.52 8.70
N ALA A 24 10.91 -18.74 9.79
CA ALA A 24 10.87 -17.29 9.71
C ALA A 24 12.02 -16.72 8.87
N ALA A 25 13.21 -17.33 8.92
CA ALA A 25 14.36 -16.95 8.10
C ALA A 25 14.24 -17.41 6.64
N CYS A 26 13.65 -18.58 6.39
CA CYS A 26 13.50 -19.16 5.06
C CYS A 26 12.40 -18.47 4.23
N TYR A 27 11.28 -18.09 4.85
CA TYR A 27 10.12 -17.52 4.16
C TYR A 27 10.07 -15.99 4.18
N VAL A 28 11.22 -15.33 4.16
CA VAL A 28 11.30 -13.86 4.08
C VAL A 28 10.79 -13.40 2.71
N ARG A 29 9.79 -12.52 2.73
CA ARG A 29 9.27 -11.90 1.50
C ARG A 29 10.38 -11.02 0.88
N PRO A 30 10.79 -11.25 -0.38
CA PRO A 30 11.87 -10.48 -0.98
C PRO A 30 11.45 -9.03 -1.25
N SER A 31 12.43 -8.13 -1.31
CA SER A 31 12.20 -6.78 -1.80
C SER A 31 11.91 -6.79 -3.30
N VAL A 32 11.05 -5.87 -3.75
CA VAL A 32 10.63 -5.81 -5.17
C VAL A 32 11.81 -5.50 -6.09
N GLU A 33 12.77 -4.71 -5.63
CA GLU A 33 14.00 -4.38 -6.34
C GLU A 33 14.90 -5.60 -6.55
N THR A 34 15.01 -6.47 -5.54
CA THR A 34 15.80 -7.71 -5.64
C THR A 34 15.18 -8.67 -6.65
N VAL A 35 13.86 -8.82 -6.61
CA VAL A 35 13.13 -9.63 -7.60
C VAL A 35 13.33 -9.08 -9.00
N ALA A 36 13.19 -7.77 -9.21
CA ALA A 36 13.39 -7.15 -10.52
C ALA A 36 14.81 -7.36 -11.06
N ARG A 37 15.85 -7.14 -10.24
CA ARG A 37 17.24 -7.35 -10.65
C ARG A 37 17.51 -8.80 -11.03
N LEU A 38 17.03 -9.76 -10.24
CA LEU A 38 17.24 -11.17 -10.53
C LEU A 38 16.48 -11.60 -11.79
N TRP A 39 15.24 -11.14 -11.92
CA TRP A 39 14.42 -11.38 -13.10
C TRP A 39 15.07 -10.86 -14.38
N ASP A 40 15.52 -9.60 -14.36
CA ASP A 40 16.07 -8.95 -15.56
C ASP A 40 17.46 -9.52 -15.94
N SER A 41 18.19 -10.12 -15.00
CA SER A 41 19.52 -10.70 -15.25
C SER A 41 19.50 -12.20 -15.58
N HIS A 42 18.64 -13.00 -14.94
CA HIS A 42 18.65 -14.46 -15.02
C HIS A 42 17.29 -15.06 -15.38
N GLY A 43 16.24 -14.24 -15.52
CA GLY A 43 14.91 -14.70 -15.93
C GLY A 43 14.04 -15.22 -14.79
N TRP A 44 12.96 -15.88 -15.20
CA TRP A 44 11.90 -16.36 -14.31
C TRP A 44 12.36 -17.54 -13.46
N GLU A 45 13.10 -18.46 -14.06
CA GLU A 45 13.56 -19.72 -13.50
C GLU A 45 14.40 -19.47 -12.23
N ALA A 46 15.33 -18.52 -12.29
CA ALA A 46 16.14 -18.11 -11.15
C ALA A 46 15.31 -17.54 -9.99
N CYS A 47 14.20 -16.86 -10.30
CA CYS A 47 13.29 -16.34 -9.27
C CYS A 47 12.50 -17.46 -8.60
N VAL A 48 12.09 -18.49 -9.35
CA VAL A 48 11.35 -19.64 -8.79
C VAL A 48 12.24 -20.47 -7.88
N GLU A 49 13.46 -20.78 -8.31
CA GLU A 49 14.41 -21.54 -7.47
C GLU A 49 14.63 -20.86 -6.11
N ARG A 50 14.67 -19.53 -6.10
CA ARG A 50 14.91 -18.75 -4.88
C ARG A 50 13.66 -18.51 -4.04
N TRP A 51 12.49 -18.39 -4.66
CA TRP A 51 11.23 -18.02 -4.02
C TRP A 51 10.08 -18.94 -4.43
N ALA A 52 10.32 -20.25 -4.43
CA ALA A 52 9.38 -21.27 -4.92
C ALA A 52 8.02 -21.25 -4.21
N TRP A 53 7.96 -20.74 -2.98
CA TRP A 53 6.73 -20.58 -2.20
C TRP A 53 5.87 -19.39 -2.66
N LEU A 54 6.38 -18.51 -3.53
CA LEU A 54 5.61 -17.44 -4.15
C LEU A 54 5.05 -17.91 -5.50
N GLY A 55 3.75 -17.71 -5.69
CA GLY A 55 3.12 -17.96 -6.99
C GLY A 55 3.67 -17.05 -8.09
N ARG A 56 3.65 -17.56 -9.33
CA ARG A 56 4.13 -16.84 -10.53
C ARG A 56 3.62 -15.42 -10.67
N SER A 57 2.31 -15.23 -10.54
CA SER A 57 1.68 -13.90 -10.65
C SER A 57 2.17 -12.92 -9.58
N ALA A 58 2.58 -13.40 -8.40
CA ALA A 58 3.15 -12.57 -7.36
C ALA A 58 4.56 -12.10 -7.73
N ILE A 59 5.42 -13.01 -8.21
CA ILE A 59 6.78 -12.67 -8.62
C ILE A 59 6.77 -11.76 -9.85
N GLU A 60 5.95 -12.03 -10.87
CA GLU A 60 5.79 -11.16 -12.05
C GLU A 60 5.40 -9.73 -11.65
N ARG A 61 4.44 -9.62 -10.71
CA ARG A 61 4.02 -8.32 -10.18
C ARG A 61 5.14 -7.64 -9.41
N MET A 62 5.89 -8.38 -8.59
CA MET A 62 7.03 -7.86 -7.85
C MET A 62 8.15 -7.38 -8.78
N ALA A 63 8.47 -8.11 -9.84
CA ALA A 63 9.44 -7.70 -10.85
C ALA A 63 8.99 -6.42 -11.57
N ALA A 64 7.72 -6.35 -11.99
CA ALA A 64 7.16 -5.16 -12.62
C ALA A 64 7.16 -3.93 -11.68
N ASP A 65 6.81 -4.14 -10.41
CA ASP A 65 6.85 -3.09 -9.39
C ASP A 65 8.29 -2.66 -9.07
N GLY A 66 9.23 -3.60 -8.97
CA GLY A 66 10.65 -3.33 -8.74
C GLY A 66 11.28 -2.53 -9.88
N ARG A 67 10.96 -2.86 -11.15
CA ARG A 67 11.38 -2.07 -12.32
C ARG A 67 10.84 -0.63 -12.28
N ARG A 68 9.66 -0.40 -11.71
CA ARG A 68 9.14 0.98 -11.54
C ARG A 68 9.93 1.73 -10.47
N VAL A 69 10.20 1.09 -9.33
CA VAL A 69 10.98 1.68 -8.24
C VAL A 69 12.41 2.02 -8.70
N LEU A 70 13.06 1.10 -9.42
CA LEU A 70 14.42 1.30 -9.93
C LEU A 70 14.50 2.48 -10.90
N ARG A 71 13.55 2.58 -11.84
CA ARG A 71 13.47 3.72 -12.77
C ARG A 71 13.24 5.05 -12.06
N ALA A 72 12.32 5.06 -11.08
CA ALA A 72 12.08 6.26 -10.29
C ALA A 72 13.33 6.73 -9.52
N ARG A 73 14.11 5.79 -8.94
CA ARG A 73 15.38 6.13 -8.28
C ARG A 73 16.46 6.61 -9.25
N ALA A 74 16.43 6.16 -10.50
CA ALA A 74 17.31 6.64 -11.56
C ALA A 74 16.90 8.03 -12.09
N GLY A 75 15.82 8.63 -11.58
CA GLY A 75 15.29 9.92 -12.05
C GLY A 75 14.53 9.81 -13.37
N GLU A 76 14.23 8.60 -13.84
CA GLU A 76 13.43 8.42 -15.05
C GLU A 76 11.97 8.80 -14.83
N ALA A 77 11.35 9.37 -15.86
CA ALA A 77 9.95 9.73 -15.81
C ALA A 77 9.05 8.48 -15.58
N PRO A 78 8.06 8.55 -14.69
CA PRO A 78 7.17 7.43 -14.45
C PRO A 78 6.37 7.08 -15.72
N THR A 79 6.30 5.78 -16.04
CA THR A 79 5.49 5.32 -17.18
C THR A 79 4.00 5.45 -16.90
N ARG A 80 3.34 6.43 -17.54
CA ARG A 80 1.88 6.58 -17.50
C ARG A 80 1.21 5.58 -18.43
N ASN A 81 0.14 4.95 -17.95
CA ASN A 81 -0.75 4.17 -18.79
C ASN A 81 -1.55 5.13 -19.70
N VAL A 82 -1.68 4.81 -20.99
CA VAL A 82 -2.46 5.61 -21.96
C VAL A 82 -3.91 5.83 -21.51
N ARG A 83 -4.50 4.90 -20.75
CA ARG A 83 -5.87 5.00 -20.22
C ARG A 83 -6.00 5.83 -18.93
N ARG A 84 -4.90 6.40 -18.43
CA ARG A 84 -4.86 7.18 -17.17
C ARG A 84 -5.52 8.54 -17.41
N LYS A 85 -6.64 8.78 -16.73
CA LYS A 85 -7.43 10.02 -16.85
C LYS A 85 -6.89 11.20 -16.03
N THR A 86 -5.99 10.95 -15.08
CA THR A 86 -5.37 11.97 -14.22
C THR A 86 -4.28 12.74 -14.97
N THR A 87 -4.22 14.05 -14.74
CA THR A 87 -3.13 14.90 -15.24
C THR A 87 -1.89 14.76 -14.37
N VAL A 88 -0.72 15.19 -14.89
CA VAL A 88 0.54 15.14 -14.13
C VAL A 88 0.46 16.03 -12.88
N GLU A 89 -0.06 17.24 -13.04
CA GLU A 89 -0.26 18.21 -11.95
C GLU A 89 -1.19 17.66 -10.86
N GLN A 90 -2.27 16.98 -11.24
CA GLN A 90 -3.16 16.32 -10.30
C GLN A 90 -2.43 15.24 -9.51
N GLU A 91 -1.62 14.41 -10.18
CA GLU A 91 -0.84 13.36 -9.53
C GLU A 91 0.20 13.92 -8.56
N GLU A 92 0.80 15.06 -8.89
CA GLU A 92 1.75 15.77 -8.02
C GLU A 92 1.07 16.32 -6.78
N ALA A 93 -0.10 16.96 -6.93
CA ALA A 93 -0.90 17.41 -5.80
C ALA A 93 -1.33 16.24 -4.88
N ILE A 94 -1.76 15.12 -5.48
CA ILE A 94 -2.13 13.90 -4.74
C ILE A 94 -0.92 13.35 -3.97
N CYS A 95 0.25 13.26 -4.60
CA CYS A 95 1.45 12.76 -3.95
C CYS A 95 1.88 13.67 -2.81
N ALA A 96 1.92 15.00 -3.03
CA ALA A 96 2.26 15.97 -2.00
C ALA A 96 1.32 15.88 -0.80
N MET A 97 0.01 15.80 -1.03
CA MET A 97 -0.97 15.63 0.04
C MET A 97 -0.81 14.29 0.75
N ALA A 98 -0.54 13.20 0.02
CA ALA A 98 -0.33 11.89 0.62
C ALA A 98 0.91 11.86 1.51
N MET A 99 1.98 12.57 1.13
CA MET A 99 3.19 12.68 1.93
C MET A 99 2.97 13.54 3.19
N ALA A 100 2.21 14.62 3.08
CA ALA A 100 1.97 15.54 4.19
C ALA A 100 0.88 15.08 5.18
N GLN A 101 -0.15 14.40 4.70
CA GLN A 101 -1.36 14.11 5.47
C GLN A 101 -1.74 12.62 5.47
N GLY A 102 -1.02 11.80 4.72
CA GLY A 102 -1.28 10.37 4.60
C GLY A 102 -2.22 10.01 3.46
N VAL A 103 -2.08 8.77 2.98
CA VAL A 103 -2.75 8.23 1.80
C VAL A 103 -4.27 8.30 1.88
N HIS A 104 -4.86 7.97 3.03
CA HIS A 104 -6.32 7.92 3.16
C HIS A 104 -6.95 9.30 2.93
N ARG A 105 -6.32 10.37 3.43
CA ARG A 105 -6.82 11.73 3.28
C ARG A 105 -6.69 12.22 1.84
N ALA A 106 -5.55 11.97 1.21
CA ALA A 106 -5.37 12.24 -0.22
C ALA A 106 -6.37 11.48 -1.08
N SER A 107 -6.64 10.22 -0.75
CA SER A 107 -7.64 9.39 -1.43
C SER A 107 -9.04 10.00 -1.35
N MET A 108 -9.46 10.43 -0.16
CA MET A 108 -10.78 11.04 0.07
C MET A 108 -10.90 12.41 -0.61
N ALA A 109 -9.89 13.26 -0.49
CA ALA A 109 -9.90 14.62 -1.05
C ALA A 109 -10.00 14.63 -2.59
N HIS A 110 -9.39 13.65 -3.26
CA HIS A 110 -9.38 13.56 -4.71
C HIS A 110 -10.38 12.53 -5.27
N GLY A 111 -11.18 11.87 -4.43
CA GLY A 111 -12.16 10.87 -4.87
C GLY A 111 -11.55 9.64 -5.55
N LEU A 112 -10.31 9.29 -5.20
CA LEU A 112 -9.56 8.18 -5.79
C LEU A 112 -9.54 6.98 -4.85
N ARG A 113 -9.21 5.81 -5.39
CA ARG A 113 -8.97 4.61 -4.56
C ARG A 113 -7.58 4.71 -3.91
N SER A 114 -7.47 4.34 -2.63
CA SER A 114 -6.17 4.34 -1.91
C SER A 114 -5.09 3.55 -2.65
N THR A 115 -5.46 2.43 -3.29
CA THR A 115 -4.54 1.59 -4.08
C THR A 115 -3.95 2.32 -5.29
N PHE A 116 -4.62 3.33 -5.81
CA PHE A 116 -4.08 4.19 -6.86
C PHE A 116 -3.06 5.17 -6.29
N VAL A 117 -3.33 5.78 -5.14
CA VAL A 117 -2.40 6.68 -4.45
C VAL A 117 -1.11 5.95 -4.07
N TYR A 118 -1.20 4.75 -3.50
CA TYR A 118 -0.03 3.89 -3.22
C TYR A 118 0.80 3.60 -4.49
N ARG A 119 0.13 3.42 -5.63
CA ARG A 119 0.79 3.18 -6.92
C ARG A 119 1.54 4.42 -7.39
N LEU A 120 0.92 5.60 -7.32
CA LEU A 120 1.57 6.86 -7.68
C LEU A 120 2.84 7.09 -6.85
N LEU A 121 2.75 6.89 -5.53
CA LEU A 121 3.89 7.03 -4.63
C LEU A 121 5.03 6.07 -5.01
N ARG A 122 4.71 4.80 -5.27
CA ARG A 122 5.71 3.83 -5.72
C ARG A 122 6.33 4.18 -7.08
N GLU A 123 5.53 4.69 -8.02
CA GLU A 123 6.00 5.18 -9.32
C GLU A 123 6.95 6.39 -9.17
N ARG A 124 6.85 7.14 -8.07
CA ARG A 124 7.78 8.22 -7.70
C ARG A 124 8.93 7.75 -6.79
N GLY A 125 9.10 6.43 -6.61
CA GLY A 125 10.20 5.85 -5.83
C GLY A 125 9.97 5.86 -4.32
N VAL A 126 8.81 6.30 -3.86
CA VAL A 126 8.44 6.29 -2.44
C VAL A 126 8.03 4.87 -2.04
N THR A 127 8.97 4.12 -1.48
CA THR A 127 8.75 2.75 -0.96
C THR A 127 8.38 2.76 0.52
N GLU A 128 8.91 3.72 1.27
CA GLU A 128 8.57 3.93 2.68
C GLU A 128 7.57 5.06 2.82
N MET A 129 6.41 4.76 3.39
CA MET A 129 5.40 5.77 3.65
C MET A 129 5.86 6.69 4.78
N PRO A 130 5.73 8.02 4.66
CA PRO A 130 5.93 8.92 5.79
C PRO A 130 5.01 8.50 6.93
N ARG A 131 5.61 8.02 8.02
CA ARG A 131 4.88 7.73 9.25
C ARG A 131 4.66 9.06 9.94
N LEU A 132 3.46 9.61 9.80
CA LEU A 132 3.05 10.77 10.58
C LEU A 132 3.26 10.49 12.06
N SER A 133 3.83 11.46 12.79
CA SER A 133 3.94 11.38 14.24
C SER A 133 2.54 11.20 14.86
N THR A 134 2.47 10.64 16.07
CA THR A 134 1.20 10.50 16.80
C THR A 134 0.55 11.87 17.01
N GLU A 135 1.36 12.89 17.29
CA GLU A 135 0.92 14.27 17.49
C GLU A 135 0.32 14.87 16.21
N GLU A 136 0.99 14.74 15.06
CA GLU A 136 0.43 15.23 13.79
C GLU A 136 -0.84 14.49 13.38
N ARG A 137 -0.91 13.17 13.63
CA ARG A 137 -2.14 12.41 13.41
C ARG A 137 -3.29 12.95 14.26
N LEU A 138 -3.04 13.20 15.54
CA LEU A 138 -4.04 13.77 16.45
C LEU A 138 -4.49 15.15 15.97
N ARG A 139 -3.55 16.06 15.67
CA ARG A 139 -3.84 17.41 15.15
C ARG A 139 -4.71 17.37 13.90
N LEU A 140 -4.34 16.53 12.94
CA LEU A 140 -5.09 16.36 11.69
C LEU A 140 -6.48 15.75 11.94
N ASN A 141 -6.62 14.82 12.88
CA ASN A 141 -7.91 14.22 13.25
C ASN A 141 -8.83 15.23 13.92
N THR A 142 -8.31 16.03 14.86
CA THR A 142 -9.07 17.13 15.48
C THR A 142 -9.54 18.15 14.45
N ALA A 143 -8.67 18.55 13.52
CA ALA A 143 -9.05 19.48 12.44
C ALA A 143 -10.16 18.89 11.54
N SER A 144 -10.07 17.61 11.19
CA SER A 144 -11.12 16.94 10.41
C SER A 144 -12.43 16.83 11.15
N MET A 145 -12.41 16.53 12.45
CA MET A 145 -13.62 16.49 13.27
C MET A 145 -14.27 17.86 13.37
N ALA A 146 -13.49 18.93 13.53
CA ALA A 146 -13.98 20.30 13.54
C ALA A 146 -14.67 20.65 12.20
N ALA A 147 -14.01 20.37 11.08
CA ALA A 147 -14.58 20.60 9.74
C ALA A 147 -15.88 19.80 9.51
N ALA A 148 -15.91 18.52 9.92
CA ALA A 148 -17.10 17.69 9.78
C ALA A 148 -18.27 18.13 10.69
N ARG A 149 -17.98 18.75 11.85
CA ARG A 149 -19.01 19.36 12.70
C ARG A 149 -19.55 20.64 12.06
N ALA A 150 -18.66 21.50 11.55
CA ALA A 150 -19.04 22.73 10.87
C ALA A 150 -19.91 22.45 9.63
N ALA A 151 -19.55 21.46 8.80
CA ALA A 151 -20.33 21.07 7.64
C ALA A 151 -21.72 20.53 8.02
N ARG A 152 -21.82 19.74 9.10
CA ARG A 152 -23.12 19.25 9.61
C ARG A 152 -24.00 20.38 10.11
N TRP A 153 -23.42 21.33 10.85
CA TRP A 153 -24.13 22.53 11.28
C TRP A 153 -24.64 23.32 10.07
N ALA A 154 -23.78 23.57 9.07
CA ALA A 154 -24.15 24.34 7.88
C ALA A 154 -25.31 23.68 7.10
N ASN A 155 -25.29 22.36 6.98
CA ASN A 155 -26.37 21.61 6.33
C ASN A 155 -27.70 21.70 7.10
N HIS A 156 -27.67 21.66 8.43
CA HIS A 156 -28.86 21.83 9.27
C HIS A 156 -29.53 23.18 9.02
N PHE A 157 -28.76 24.26 9.07
CA PHE A 157 -29.28 25.61 8.85
C PHE A 157 -29.76 25.86 7.41
N ASN A 158 -29.09 25.27 6.42
CA ASN A 158 -29.58 25.34 5.04
C ASN A 158 -30.91 24.59 4.86
N SER A 159 -31.10 23.45 5.52
CA SER A 159 -32.38 22.72 5.44
C SER A 159 -33.55 23.47 6.07
N GLU A 160 -33.31 24.19 7.18
CA GLU A 160 -34.32 25.04 7.83
C GLU A 160 -34.68 26.26 6.96
N ARG A 161 -33.71 26.83 6.23
CA ARG A 161 -33.94 27.95 5.30
C ARG A 161 -34.70 27.57 4.02
N THR A 162 -34.60 26.33 3.56
CA THR A 162 -35.29 25.87 2.34
C THR A 162 -36.72 25.36 2.60
N ALA A 163 -37.08 25.14 3.88
CA ALA A 163 -38.39 24.62 4.28
C ALA A 163 -39.40 25.72 4.67
N ALA A 164 -38.97 26.99 4.70
CA ALA A 164 -39.79 28.18 4.93
C ALA A 164 -40.03 28.92 3.62
#